data_AF-A0A0K8UCD3-F1
#
_entry.id   AF-A0A0K8UCD3-F1
#
_cell.length_a   1.000
_cell.length_b   1.000
_cell.length_c   1.000
_cell.angle_alpha   90.00
_cell.angle_beta   90.00
_cell.angle_gamma   90.00
#
_symmetry.space_group_name_H-M   'P 1'
#
loop_
_entity.id
_entity.type
_entity.pdbx_description
1 polymer ?
#
loop_
_entity_poly.entity_id
_entity_poly.type
_entity_poly.pdbx_seq_one_letter_code
_entity_poly.pdbx_strand_id
1 'polypeptide(L)'
;MAKLFVVFAILATAATASADRVRRQAATEEPKKEESFEKELCKDKDAGEWFRLVAGEGDNCRDVIQCTSSGLQAIRCPAGLYFDIEKQTCDWKESVKNCKSKNKERRVKPLLHTDEPLCQDGFLACGDGNCIERGLFCNGEKDCSDGSDENTCDIDNDPNRAPPCDPTVCVLPDCFCSEDGTSIPGDLPAKDVPMMITITFDDAINNNNIDLYKEIFKGRKNPNGCDIKATYFISHKYTNYSAVQETARKGHEIAVHSIT
;
A
#
# COMPACT_ATOMS: atom_id res chain seq x y z
N MET A 1 77.16 -44.92 -12.73
CA MET A 1 78.20 -44.91 -13.77
C MET A 1 77.58 -45.34 -15.09
N ALA A 2 77.88 -44.62 -16.18
CA ALA A 2 77.72 -44.93 -17.62
C ALA A 2 76.33 -45.42 -18.13
N LYS A 3 75.57 -44.57 -18.86
CA LYS A 3 75.56 -44.39 -20.34
C LYS A 3 75.23 -45.66 -21.15
N LEU A 4 74.16 -45.66 -21.96
CA LEU A 4 74.21 -45.44 -23.42
C LEU A 4 72.84 -45.70 -24.10
N PHE A 5 72.59 -44.94 -25.17
CA PHE A 5 71.43 -44.83 -26.06
C PHE A 5 71.00 -46.11 -26.81
N VAL A 6 69.70 -46.24 -27.13
CA VAL A 6 69.19 -46.66 -28.47
C VAL A 6 67.84 -45.97 -28.77
N VAL A 7 67.72 -45.49 -30.01
CA VAL A 7 66.61 -44.77 -30.64
C VAL A 7 65.60 -45.75 -31.27
N PHE A 8 64.31 -45.43 -31.24
CA PHE A 8 63.33 -45.91 -32.23
C PHE A 8 62.43 -44.76 -32.67
N ALA A 9 62.34 -44.56 -33.98
CA ALA A 9 61.59 -43.52 -34.67
C ALA A 9 60.23 -44.05 -35.15
N ILE A 10 59.16 -43.25 -35.04
CA ILE A 10 58.00 -43.32 -35.96
C ILE A 10 57.46 -41.89 -36.21
N LEU A 11 57.25 -41.61 -37.50
CA LEU A 11 56.84 -40.37 -38.17
C LEU A 11 55.49 -39.77 -37.71
N ALA A 12 55.41 -38.43 -37.72
CA ALA A 12 54.25 -37.71 -38.27
C ALA A 12 54.70 -36.37 -38.88
N THR A 13 54.21 -36.11 -40.08
CA THR A 13 54.60 -35.11 -41.08
C THR A 13 54.35 -33.65 -40.70
N ALA A 14 55.30 -32.79 -41.05
CA ALA A 14 55.19 -31.33 -41.01
C ALA A 14 54.50 -30.77 -42.27
N ALA A 15 53.67 -29.74 -42.10
CA ALA A 15 53.35 -28.78 -43.14
C ALA A 15 53.55 -27.37 -42.58
N THR A 16 54.54 -26.68 -43.13
CA THR A 16 54.88 -25.27 -42.90
C THR A 16 54.10 -24.39 -43.87
N ALA A 17 53.62 -23.24 -43.42
CA ALA A 17 53.34 -22.11 -44.30
C ALA A 17 53.59 -20.79 -43.54
N SER A 18 54.48 -19.99 -44.10
CA SER A 18 55.08 -18.77 -43.55
C SER A 18 54.09 -17.62 -43.35
N ALA A 19 54.35 -16.85 -42.29
CA ALA A 19 53.71 -15.56 -42.04
C ALA A 19 54.33 -14.47 -42.92
N ASP A 20 53.48 -13.73 -43.64
CA ASP A 20 53.82 -12.44 -44.21
C ASP A 20 52.90 -11.36 -43.61
N ARG A 21 53.53 -10.31 -43.10
CA ARG A 21 52.91 -9.28 -42.26
C ARG A 21 52.59 -8.08 -43.13
N VAL A 22 51.31 -7.79 -43.38
CA VAL A 22 50.86 -6.50 -43.95
C VAL A 22 49.89 -5.82 -42.99
N ARG A 23 50.29 -4.66 -42.50
CA ARG A 23 49.53 -3.77 -41.62
C ARG A 23 48.73 -2.79 -42.49
N ARG A 24 47.40 -2.83 -42.43
CA ARG A 24 46.54 -1.69 -42.80
C ARG A 24 45.43 -1.58 -41.76
N GLN A 25 45.44 -0.45 -41.06
CA GLN A 25 44.36 -0.01 -40.19
C GLN A 25 43.08 0.18 -41.01
N ALA A 26 41.97 -0.34 -40.50
CA ALA A 26 40.64 0.20 -40.74
C ALA A 26 39.91 0.10 -39.40
N ALA A 27 39.93 1.20 -38.66
CA ALA A 27 39.02 1.41 -37.55
C ALA A 27 37.62 1.63 -38.15
N THR A 28 36.69 0.74 -37.85
CA THR A 28 35.26 1.05 -37.92
C THR A 28 34.80 1.33 -36.50
N GLU A 29 34.66 2.62 -36.20
CA GLU A 29 33.92 3.13 -35.07
C GLU A 29 32.46 2.66 -35.14
N GLU A 30 32.00 1.85 -34.19
CA GLU A 30 30.60 1.88 -33.73
C GLU A 30 30.52 1.49 -32.25
N PRO A 31 30.51 2.47 -31.32
CA PRO A 31 29.84 2.30 -30.03
C PRO A 31 28.87 3.45 -29.70
N LYS A 32 28.43 4.25 -30.69
CA LYS A 32 27.63 5.47 -30.44
C LYS A 32 26.10 5.29 -30.47
N LYS A 33 25.59 4.14 -30.92
CA LYS A 33 24.13 3.94 -31.10
C LYS A 33 23.43 3.43 -29.84
N GLU A 34 24.03 2.51 -29.09
CA GLU A 34 23.41 1.89 -27.90
C GLU A 34 23.27 2.88 -26.72
N GLU A 35 24.29 3.70 -26.44
CA GLU A 35 24.20 4.74 -25.40
C GLU A 35 23.10 5.79 -25.66
N SER A 36 22.74 6.03 -26.92
CA SER A 36 21.73 7.03 -27.28
C SER A 36 20.29 6.55 -27.00
N PHE A 37 20.04 5.25 -27.19
CA PHE A 37 18.72 4.64 -27.01
C PHE A 37 18.34 4.51 -25.53
N GLU A 38 19.29 4.11 -24.68
CA GLU A 38 19.06 4.01 -23.23
C GLU A 38 18.74 5.39 -22.62
N LYS A 39 19.44 6.44 -23.06
CA LYS A 39 19.20 7.82 -22.61
C LYS A 39 17.82 8.34 -23.03
N GLU A 40 17.35 7.98 -24.22
CA GLU A 40 16.02 8.37 -24.70
C GLU A 40 14.91 7.60 -23.96
N LEU A 41 15.11 6.31 -23.70
CA LEU A 41 14.15 5.46 -22.99
C LEU A 41 13.97 5.88 -21.52
N CYS A 42 15.07 6.29 -20.86
CA CYS A 42 15.08 6.62 -19.44
C CYS A 42 14.75 8.10 -19.13
N LYS A 43 14.57 8.95 -20.15
CA LYS A 43 14.42 10.41 -19.97
C LYS A 43 13.22 10.80 -19.10
N ASP A 44 12.11 10.07 -19.25
CA ASP A 44 10.84 10.34 -18.58
C ASP A 44 10.51 9.26 -17.52
N LYS A 45 11.54 8.70 -16.87
CA LYS A 45 11.42 7.64 -15.86
C LYS A 45 12.09 8.04 -14.57
N ASP A 46 11.43 7.74 -13.45
CA ASP A 46 11.99 8.04 -12.15
C ASP A 46 13.08 7.02 -11.77
N ALA A 47 14.10 7.48 -11.05
CA ALA A 47 15.17 6.59 -10.57
C ALA A 47 14.57 5.58 -9.59
N GLY A 48 14.58 4.29 -9.94
CA GLY A 48 13.86 3.28 -9.12
C GLY A 48 12.72 2.58 -9.84
N GLU A 49 12.18 3.19 -10.89
CA GLU A 49 10.89 2.79 -11.47
C GLU A 49 11.02 1.62 -12.47
N TRP A 50 10.22 0.59 -12.25
CA TRP A 50 10.02 -0.53 -13.17
C TRP A 50 8.92 -0.21 -14.19
N PHE A 51 9.21 -0.46 -15.45
CA PHE A 51 8.31 -0.24 -16.58
C PHE A 51 8.41 -1.38 -17.60
N ARG A 52 7.42 -1.49 -18.50
CA ARG A 52 7.39 -2.52 -19.57
C ARG A 52 7.82 -1.93 -20.91
N LEU A 53 8.69 -2.65 -21.61
CA LEU A 53 9.01 -2.35 -23.01
C LEU A 53 7.82 -2.66 -23.94
N VAL A 54 7.18 -3.79 -23.70
CA VAL A 54 6.08 -4.32 -24.51
C VAL A 54 4.83 -4.45 -23.64
N ALA A 55 3.77 -3.75 -24.04
CA ALA A 55 2.45 -3.92 -23.44
C ALA A 55 1.80 -5.16 -24.05
N GLY A 56 1.23 -6.04 -23.23
CA GLY A 56 0.60 -7.24 -23.75
C GLY A 56 0.08 -8.20 -22.69
N GLU A 57 -0.83 -9.08 -23.10
CA GLU A 57 -1.40 -10.14 -22.27
C GLU A 57 -0.48 -11.37 -22.26
N GLY A 58 -0.54 -12.17 -21.19
CA GLY A 58 0.26 -13.38 -21.04
C GLY A 58 1.59 -13.16 -20.33
N ASP A 59 2.67 -13.76 -20.86
CA ASP A 59 3.99 -13.73 -20.22
C ASP A 59 4.66 -12.34 -20.21
N ASN A 60 4.30 -11.46 -21.15
CA ASN A 60 4.84 -10.10 -21.22
C ASN A 60 4.40 -9.21 -20.04
N CYS A 61 3.35 -9.58 -19.31
CA CYS A 61 2.94 -8.86 -18.10
C CYS A 61 3.87 -9.13 -16.90
N ARG A 62 4.79 -10.10 -17.03
CA ARG A 62 5.73 -10.51 -15.98
C ARG A 62 7.10 -9.84 -16.12
N ASP A 63 7.44 -9.38 -17.32
CA ASP A 63 8.75 -8.85 -17.65
C ASP A 63 8.74 -7.32 -17.50
N VAL A 64 9.63 -6.79 -16.67
CA VAL A 64 9.80 -5.34 -16.48
C VAL A 64 11.27 -4.96 -16.43
N ILE A 65 11.55 -3.71 -16.75
CA ILE A 65 12.89 -3.13 -16.75
C ILE A 65 12.93 -1.84 -15.95
N GLN A 66 14.11 -1.51 -15.44
CA GLN A 66 14.37 -0.29 -14.67
C GLN A 66 15.66 0.36 -15.21
N CYS A 67 15.67 1.69 -15.22
CA CYS A 67 16.86 2.47 -15.51
C CYS A 67 17.75 2.60 -14.27
N THR A 68 19.01 2.16 -14.36
CA THR A 68 20.00 2.31 -13.29
C THR A 68 21.20 3.11 -13.79
N SER A 69 22.08 3.55 -12.88
CA SER A 69 23.35 4.22 -13.25
C SER A 69 24.29 3.34 -14.06
N SER A 70 24.08 2.02 -14.05
CA SER A 70 24.92 1.01 -14.72
C SER A 70 24.28 0.46 -16.00
N GLY A 71 23.17 1.06 -16.46
CA GLY A 71 22.42 0.62 -17.64
C GLY A 71 21.02 0.09 -17.29
N LEU A 72 20.39 -0.60 -18.24
CA LEU A 72 19.05 -1.18 -18.06
C LEU A 72 19.13 -2.49 -17.27
N GLN A 73 18.32 -2.60 -16.22
CA GLN A 73 18.16 -3.83 -15.45
C GLN A 73 16.79 -4.43 -15.74
N ALA A 74 16.72 -5.74 -15.97
CA ALA A 74 15.48 -6.47 -16.23
C ALA A 74 15.17 -7.48 -15.11
N ILE A 75 13.90 -7.59 -14.72
CA ILE A 75 13.40 -8.66 -13.85
C ILE A 75 12.17 -9.32 -14.48
N ARG A 76 11.95 -10.57 -14.09
CA ARG A 76 10.75 -11.34 -14.44
C ARG A 76 10.08 -11.84 -13.18
N CYS A 77 8.78 -11.57 -13.02
CA CYS A 77 8.01 -12.09 -11.90
C CYS A 77 7.99 -13.64 -11.89
N PRO A 78 8.00 -14.28 -10.70
CA PRO A 78 7.83 -15.72 -10.55
C PRO A 78 6.59 -16.29 -11.27
N ALA A 79 6.55 -17.60 -11.47
CA ALA A 79 5.42 -18.25 -12.16
C ALA A 79 4.11 -18.03 -11.39
N GLY A 80 3.05 -17.61 -12.10
CA GLY A 80 1.75 -17.33 -11.51
C GLY A 80 1.53 -15.89 -11.03
N LEU A 81 2.58 -15.05 -11.03
CA LEU A 81 2.50 -13.63 -10.66
C LEU A 81 2.69 -12.73 -11.87
N TYR A 82 1.95 -11.61 -11.90
CA TYR A 82 2.07 -10.53 -12.87
C TYR A 82 2.63 -9.29 -12.19
N PHE A 83 3.39 -8.47 -12.91
CA PHE A 83 3.91 -7.24 -12.33
C PHE A 83 2.79 -6.19 -12.31
N ASP A 84 2.51 -5.59 -11.17
CA ASP A 84 1.62 -4.43 -11.05
C ASP A 84 2.46 -3.15 -11.21
N ILE A 85 2.23 -2.40 -12.29
CA ILE A 85 2.97 -1.16 -12.59
C ILE A 85 2.66 -0.05 -11.57
N GLU A 86 1.47 -0.01 -10.98
CA GLU A 86 1.12 1.05 -10.05
C GLU A 86 1.76 0.80 -8.68
N LYS A 87 1.67 -0.46 -8.20
CA LYS A 87 2.26 -0.91 -6.94
C LYS A 87 3.76 -1.19 -7.01
N GLN A 88 4.33 -1.25 -8.22
CA GLN A 88 5.74 -1.56 -8.46
C GLN A 88 6.18 -2.91 -7.84
N THR A 89 5.30 -3.91 -7.87
CA THR A 89 5.54 -5.23 -7.26
C THR A 89 4.88 -6.35 -8.07
N CYS A 90 5.33 -7.60 -7.89
CA CYS A 90 4.67 -8.77 -8.46
C CYS A 90 3.46 -9.16 -7.60
N ASP A 91 2.27 -9.17 -8.20
CA ASP A 91 0.99 -9.49 -7.56
C ASP A 91 0.27 -10.62 -8.32
N TRP A 92 -0.80 -11.15 -7.75
CA TRP A 92 -1.59 -12.21 -8.34
C TRP A 92 -2.24 -11.77 -9.66
N LYS A 93 -2.28 -12.68 -10.64
CA LYS A 93 -2.82 -12.43 -11.99
C LYS A 93 -4.20 -11.76 -12.00
N GLU A 94 -5.07 -12.08 -11.04
CA GLU A 94 -6.43 -11.55 -10.95
C GLU A 94 -6.48 -10.11 -10.40
N SER A 95 -5.49 -9.74 -9.59
CA SER A 95 -5.35 -8.40 -9.00
C SER A 95 -4.79 -7.39 -10.01
N VAL A 96 -3.94 -7.85 -10.94
CA VAL A 96 -3.24 -6.98 -11.91
C VAL A 96 -4.11 -6.68 -13.13
N LYS A 97 -4.65 -5.46 -13.18
CA LYS A 97 -5.47 -4.97 -14.32
C LYS A 97 -4.68 -4.13 -15.33
N ASN A 98 -3.47 -3.70 -14.97
CA ASN A 98 -2.66 -2.75 -15.74
C ASN A 98 -1.63 -3.40 -16.66
N CYS A 99 -1.79 -4.67 -17.07
CA CYS A 99 -0.88 -5.37 -18.00
C CYS A 99 -0.68 -4.66 -19.36
N LYS A 100 -1.65 -3.84 -19.77
CA LYS A 100 -1.61 -3.08 -21.03
C LYS A 100 -0.87 -1.74 -20.89
N SER A 101 -0.60 -1.31 -19.66
CA SER A 101 0.19 -0.11 -19.39
C SER A 101 1.67 -0.42 -19.53
N LYS A 102 2.45 0.54 -20.05
CA LYS A 102 3.91 0.42 -20.11
C LYS A 102 4.59 1.11 -18.94
N ASN A 103 4.07 2.24 -18.53
CA ASN A 103 4.64 3.11 -17.51
C ASN A 103 3.60 3.38 -16.44
N LYS A 104 4.05 3.79 -15.26
CA LYS A 104 3.15 4.31 -14.23
C LYS A 104 2.55 5.64 -14.71
N GLU A 105 1.25 5.81 -14.53
CA GLU A 105 0.59 7.06 -14.84
C GLU A 105 1.04 8.13 -13.84
N ARG A 106 1.59 9.24 -14.36
CA ARG A 106 2.05 10.36 -13.53
C ARG A 106 0.86 11.26 -13.22
N ARG A 107 0.31 11.07 -12.03
CA ARG A 107 -0.74 11.91 -11.48
C ARG A 107 -0.18 13.25 -11.05
N VAL A 108 -0.87 14.34 -11.39
CA VAL A 108 -0.47 15.69 -10.98
C VAL A 108 -0.73 15.82 -9.48
N LYS A 109 0.28 16.27 -8.73
CA LYS A 109 0.15 16.50 -7.29
C LYS A 109 -0.31 17.93 -7.03
N PRO A 110 -1.08 18.16 -5.95
CA PRO A 110 -1.51 19.49 -5.56
C PRO A 110 -0.34 20.30 -4.96
N LEU A 111 -0.48 21.63 -4.96
CA LEU A 111 0.56 22.57 -4.51
C LEU A 111 0.35 22.97 -3.05
N LEU A 112 0.30 21.98 -2.16
CA LEU A 112 -0.05 22.17 -0.74
C LEU A 112 1.10 22.71 0.12
N HIS A 113 2.35 22.45 -0.26
CA HIS A 113 3.55 22.83 0.49
C HIS A 113 4.43 23.76 -0.34
N THR A 114 4.12 25.06 -0.28
CA THR A 114 4.86 26.13 -0.96
C THR A 114 5.44 27.11 0.06
N ASP A 115 6.55 27.79 -0.28
CA ASP A 115 7.21 28.76 0.62
C ASP A 115 6.31 29.97 0.95
N GLU A 116 5.38 30.29 0.04
CA GLU A 116 4.37 31.34 0.20
C GLU A 116 2.97 30.76 -0.06
N PRO A 117 1.97 31.06 0.79
CA PRO A 117 0.62 30.52 0.62
C PRO A 117 -0.02 31.07 -0.68
N LEU A 118 -0.32 30.17 -1.61
CA LEU A 118 -0.97 30.51 -2.89
C LEU A 118 -2.46 30.84 -2.74
N CYS A 119 -3.12 30.25 -1.75
CA CYS A 119 -4.56 30.35 -1.52
C CYS A 119 -4.85 30.92 -0.12
N GLN A 120 -6.06 31.46 0.07
CA GLN A 120 -6.54 31.94 1.37
C GLN A 120 -6.85 30.79 2.33
N ASP A 121 -6.96 31.09 3.62
CA ASP A 121 -7.34 30.10 4.63
C ASP A 121 -8.66 29.41 4.26
N GLY A 122 -8.67 28.07 4.31
CA GLY A 122 -9.81 27.24 3.92
C GLY A 122 -9.83 26.82 2.44
N PHE A 123 -8.93 27.36 1.61
CA PHE A 123 -8.73 26.95 0.22
C PHE A 123 -7.37 26.26 0.03
N LEU A 124 -7.33 25.28 -0.85
CA LEU A 124 -6.14 24.51 -1.18
C LEU A 124 -5.84 24.61 -2.68
N ALA A 125 -4.55 24.64 -3.01
CA ALA A 125 -4.08 24.82 -4.38
C ALA A 125 -3.99 23.49 -5.14
N CYS A 126 -4.69 23.40 -6.26
CA CYS A 126 -4.51 22.37 -7.29
C CYS A 126 -3.10 22.44 -7.89
N GLY A 127 -2.70 21.39 -8.62
CA GLY A 127 -1.43 21.33 -9.35
C GLY A 127 -1.32 22.35 -10.48
N ASP A 128 -2.45 22.82 -11.01
CA ASP A 128 -2.56 23.90 -12.00
C ASP A 128 -2.54 25.31 -11.38
N GLY A 129 -2.52 25.42 -10.05
CA GLY A 129 -2.52 26.67 -9.30
C GLY A 129 -3.91 27.26 -9.03
N ASN A 130 -5.00 26.61 -9.46
CA ASN A 130 -6.34 27.01 -9.06
C ASN A 130 -6.58 26.70 -7.58
N CYS A 131 -7.35 27.54 -6.89
CA CYS A 131 -7.72 27.35 -5.49
C CYS A 131 -9.16 26.82 -5.40
N ILE A 132 -9.36 25.69 -4.72
CA ILE A 132 -10.68 25.12 -4.42
C ILE A 132 -10.84 24.93 -2.90
N GLU A 133 -12.07 24.74 -2.42
CA GLU A 133 -12.33 24.56 -0.98
C GLU A 133 -11.66 23.30 -0.44
N ARG A 134 -11.16 23.38 0.80
CA ARG A 134 -10.48 22.25 1.46
C ARG A 134 -11.32 20.97 1.49
N GLY A 135 -12.64 21.09 1.69
CA GLY A 135 -13.55 19.94 1.72
C GLY A 135 -13.80 19.25 0.37
N LEU A 136 -13.33 19.84 -0.73
CA LEU A 136 -13.41 19.25 -2.07
C LEU A 136 -12.21 18.36 -2.39
N PHE A 137 -11.14 18.40 -1.59
CA PHE A 137 -10.03 17.47 -1.74
C PHE A 137 -10.39 16.10 -1.19
N CYS A 138 -10.09 15.05 -1.96
CA CYS A 138 -10.31 13.65 -1.60
C CYS A 138 -11.78 13.31 -1.31
N ASN A 139 -12.70 13.96 -2.02
CA ASN A 139 -14.15 13.74 -1.90
C ASN A 139 -14.67 12.67 -2.89
N GLY A 140 -13.80 12.16 -3.78
CA GLY A 140 -14.14 11.19 -4.82
C GLY A 140 -14.62 11.79 -6.14
N GLU A 141 -14.67 13.12 -6.25
CA GLU A 141 -15.06 13.88 -7.44
C GLU A 141 -13.87 14.71 -7.95
N LYS A 142 -13.76 14.89 -9.27
CA LYS A 142 -12.68 15.68 -9.87
C LYS A 142 -13.11 17.14 -9.97
N ASP A 143 -12.72 17.95 -8.99
CA ASP A 143 -13.00 19.38 -8.90
C ASP A 143 -11.86 20.23 -9.50
N CYS A 144 -10.60 19.82 -9.35
CA CYS A 144 -9.48 20.48 -10.04
C CYS A 144 -9.51 20.17 -11.55
N SER A 145 -9.15 21.13 -12.40
CA SER A 145 -9.09 20.91 -13.86
C SER A 145 -8.07 19.83 -14.24
N ASP A 146 -6.96 19.76 -13.51
CA ASP A 146 -5.92 18.74 -13.63
C ASP A 146 -6.21 17.45 -12.83
N GLY A 147 -7.18 17.48 -11.91
CA GLY A 147 -7.60 16.38 -11.04
C GLY A 147 -6.63 16.07 -9.92
N SER A 148 -5.78 17.03 -9.55
CA SER A 148 -4.78 16.90 -8.50
C SER A 148 -5.36 16.76 -7.09
N ASP A 149 -6.59 17.21 -6.88
CA ASP A 149 -7.41 17.05 -5.68
C ASP A 149 -7.66 15.59 -5.28
N GLU A 150 -7.76 14.68 -6.25
CA GLU A 150 -8.04 13.25 -6.01
C GLU A 150 -6.79 12.37 -6.16
N ASN A 151 -5.65 12.97 -6.44
CA ASN A 151 -4.43 12.24 -6.77
C ASN A 151 -3.55 11.92 -5.56
N THR A 152 -3.80 12.55 -4.42
CA THR A 152 -2.95 12.49 -3.22
C THR A 152 -3.82 12.29 -1.96
N CYS A 153 -4.56 11.18 -1.94
CA CYS A 153 -5.57 10.83 -0.93
C CYS A 153 -5.19 9.59 -0.12
N ASP A 154 -3.89 9.40 0.11
CA ASP A 154 -3.38 8.36 0.98
C ASP A 154 -3.26 8.84 2.42
N ILE A 155 -3.12 7.89 3.35
CA ILE A 155 -3.07 8.16 4.79
C ILE A 155 -2.03 9.24 5.14
N ASP A 156 -0.93 9.35 4.39
CA ASP A 156 0.17 10.25 4.73
C ASP A 156 0.14 11.58 4.01
N ASN A 157 -0.44 11.66 2.81
CA ASN A 157 -0.43 12.88 2.01
C ASN A 157 -1.80 13.56 1.83
N ASP A 158 -2.87 13.01 2.43
CA ASP A 158 -4.20 13.63 2.41
C ASP A 158 -4.20 14.98 3.17
N PRO A 159 -4.57 16.10 2.52
CA PRO A 159 -4.63 17.41 3.18
C PRO A 159 -5.71 17.51 4.27
N ASN A 160 -6.72 16.65 4.22
CA ASN A 160 -7.84 16.57 5.16
C ASN A 160 -7.63 15.52 6.25
N ARG A 161 -6.44 14.90 6.29
CA ARG A 161 -6.07 13.99 7.37
C ARG A 161 -6.18 14.68 8.73
N ALA A 162 -6.77 13.98 9.69
CA ALA A 162 -6.72 14.40 11.09
C ALA A 162 -5.24 14.56 11.54
N PRO A 163 -4.91 15.63 12.29
CA PRO A 163 -3.56 15.82 12.79
C PRO A 163 -3.21 14.74 13.82
N PRO A 164 -1.92 14.56 14.14
CA PRO A 164 -1.49 13.79 15.30
C PRO A 164 -2.16 14.30 16.58
N CYS A 165 -2.26 13.42 17.58
CA CYS A 165 -2.82 13.77 18.88
C CYS A 165 -2.09 14.99 19.49
N ASP A 166 -2.85 16.03 19.82
CA ASP A 166 -2.38 17.16 20.62
C ASP A 166 -3.16 17.17 21.96
N PRO A 167 -2.52 16.75 23.07
CA PRO A 167 -3.16 16.73 24.39
C PRO A 167 -3.57 18.11 24.93
N THR A 168 -3.08 19.21 24.35
CA THR A 168 -3.47 20.57 24.76
C THR A 168 -4.82 20.99 24.17
N VAL A 169 -5.17 20.46 23.00
CA VAL A 169 -6.43 20.71 22.31
C VAL A 169 -7.46 19.63 22.65
N CYS A 170 -7.02 18.37 22.71
CA CYS A 170 -7.87 17.22 22.99
C CYS A 170 -8.02 16.98 24.50
N VAL A 171 -9.04 17.61 25.10
CA VAL A 171 -9.29 17.55 26.55
C VAL A 171 -10.61 16.86 26.89
N LEU A 172 -10.61 16.12 28.01
CA LEU A 172 -11.80 15.45 28.55
C LEU A 172 -12.86 16.48 28.97
N PRO A 173 -14.17 16.15 28.88
CA PRO A 173 -14.75 14.83 28.57
C PRO A 173 -14.99 14.57 27.08
N ASP A 174 -14.87 15.59 26.23
CA ASP A 174 -15.30 15.52 24.83
C ASP A 174 -14.25 14.89 23.92
N CYS A 175 -12.97 14.99 24.30
CA CYS A 175 -11.86 14.45 23.54
C CYS A 175 -10.87 13.72 24.46
N PHE A 176 -10.40 12.56 24.01
CA PHE A 176 -9.29 11.86 24.62
C PHE A 176 -8.40 11.28 23.53
N CYS A 177 -7.10 11.58 23.61
CA CYS A 177 -6.10 10.98 22.74
C CYS A 177 -4.78 10.81 23.49
N SER A 178 -3.93 9.91 22.98
CA SER A 178 -2.52 9.79 23.35
C SER A 178 -1.72 9.49 22.08
N GLU A 179 -0.40 9.70 22.11
CA GLU A 179 0.45 9.51 20.93
C GLU A 179 0.36 8.10 20.34
N ASP A 180 0.25 7.08 21.20
CA ASP A 180 0.24 5.66 20.84
C ASP A 180 -1.10 4.95 21.15
N GLY A 181 -2.04 5.65 21.78
CA GLY A 181 -3.33 5.08 22.18
C GLY A 181 -3.28 4.20 23.44
N THR A 182 -2.15 4.11 24.15
CA THR A 182 -2.00 3.21 25.31
C THR A 182 -2.10 3.89 26.67
N SER A 183 -2.04 5.22 26.69
CA SER A 183 -2.08 5.99 27.93
C SER A 183 -3.45 5.90 28.61
N ILE A 184 -3.45 5.90 29.95
CA ILE A 184 -4.68 5.83 30.75
C ILE A 184 -5.32 7.22 30.83
N PRO A 185 -6.64 7.37 30.59
CA PRO A 185 -7.34 8.63 30.78
C PRO A 185 -7.17 9.21 32.18
N GLY A 186 -6.84 10.51 32.26
CA GLY A 186 -6.63 11.21 33.53
C GLY A 186 -5.32 10.86 34.25
N ASP A 187 -4.38 10.18 33.59
CA ASP A 187 -3.06 9.80 34.13
C ASP A 187 -3.15 9.00 35.44
N LEU A 188 -4.17 8.15 35.55
CA LEU A 188 -4.36 7.27 36.69
C LEU A 188 -3.36 6.11 36.63
N PRO A 189 -2.78 5.69 37.77
CA PRO A 189 -1.92 4.52 37.79
C PRO A 189 -2.76 3.25 37.54
N ALA A 190 -2.25 2.34 36.72
CA ALA A 190 -2.99 1.14 36.27
C ALA A 190 -3.60 0.28 37.39
N LYS A 191 -2.98 0.28 38.58
CA LYS A 191 -3.47 -0.43 39.78
C LYS A 191 -4.81 0.11 40.32
N ASP A 192 -5.10 1.38 40.07
CA ASP A 192 -6.30 2.07 40.57
C ASP A 192 -7.40 2.12 39.49
N VAL A 193 -7.08 1.68 38.26
CA VAL A 193 -8.03 1.64 37.14
C VAL A 193 -8.90 0.37 37.24
N PRO A 194 -10.25 0.50 37.22
CA PRO A 194 -11.11 -0.66 37.14
C PRO A 194 -10.97 -1.33 35.77
N MET A 195 -10.67 -2.64 35.77
CA MET A 195 -10.65 -3.42 34.53
C MET A 195 -12.06 -3.54 33.97
N MET A 196 -12.32 -2.89 32.84
CA MET A 196 -13.59 -2.96 32.12
C MET A 196 -13.55 -4.10 31.09
N ILE A 197 -14.63 -4.88 31.04
CA ILE A 197 -14.83 -5.94 30.04
C ILE A 197 -16.17 -5.68 29.34
N THR A 198 -16.13 -5.40 28.05
CA THR A 198 -17.31 -5.16 27.21
C THR A 198 -17.68 -6.44 26.46
N ILE A 199 -18.65 -7.19 26.99
CA ILE A 199 -19.21 -8.34 26.28
C ILE A 199 -20.14 -7.81 25.19
N THR A 200 -19.89 -8.19 23.95
CA THR A 200 -20.73 -7.81 22.81
C THR A 200 -21.38 -9.02 22.16
N PHE A 201 -22.58 -8.82 21.62
CA PHE A 201 -23.24 -9.77 20.72
C PHE A 201 -23.65 -9.06 19.45
N ASP A 202 -23.29 -9.65 18.33
CA ASP A 202 -23.62 -9.12 17.02
C ASP A 202 -24.83 -9.88 16.44
N ASP A 203 -25.40 -9.34 15.38
CA ASP A 203 -26.53 -9.88 14.63
C ASP A 203 -27.90 -9.85 15.34
N ALA A 204 -28.86 -10.54 14.74
CA ALA A 204 -30.27 -10.46 15.08
C ALA A 204 -30.61 -11.10 16.43
N ILE A 205 -31.38 -10.39 17.25
CA ILE A 205 -31.95 -10.96 18.49
C ILE A 205 -33.28 -11.64 18.17
N ASN A 206 -33.40 -12.94 18.39
CA ASN A 206 -34.61 -13.71 18.11
C ASN A 206 -34.72 -14.95 19.00
N ASN A 207 -35.72 -15.79 18.74
CA ASN A 207 -36.01 -16.96 19.57
C ASN A 207 -34.85 -17.97 19.63
N ASN A 208 -33.86 -17.89 18.73
CA ASN A 208 -32.71 -18.79 18.75
C ASN A 208 -31.73 -18.45 19.89
N ASN A 209 -31.65 -17.18 20.30
CA ASN A 209 -30.60 -16.69 21.21
C ASN A 209 -31.13 -16.05 22.50
N ILE A 210 -32.41 -15.67 22.56
CA ILE A 210 -33.00 -15.05 23.75
C ILE A 210 -32.82 -15.90 25.02
N ASP A 211 -32.98 -17.22 24.91
CA ASP A 211 -32.87 -18.10 26.09
C ASP A 211 -31.41 -18.26 26.55
N LEU A 212 -30.47 -18.27 25.61
CA LEU A 212 -29.04 -18.21 25.91
C LEU A 212 -28.68 -16.91 26.66
N TYR A 213 -29.18 -15.76 26.19
CA TYR A 213 -28.92 -14.49 26.88
C TYR A 213 -29.49 -14.47 28.30
N LYS A 214 -30.70 -15.01 28.50
CA LYS A 214 -31.28 -15.14 29.84
C LYS A 214 -30.39 -15.99 30.74
N GLU A 215 -29.80 -17.06 30.25
CA GLU A 215 -28.91 -17.92 31.03
C GLU A 215 -27.60 -17.20 31.40
N ILE A 216 -26.97 -16.54 30.44
CA ILE A 216 -25.70 -15.82 30.65
C ILE A 216 -25.85 -14.71 31.70
N PHE A 217 -26.93 -13.92 31.63
CA PHE A 217 -27.13 -12.75 32.48
C PHE A 217 -27.92 -13.02 33.76
N LYS A 218 -28.16 -14.29 34.10
CA LYS A 218 -28.87 -14.66 35.33
C LYS A 218 -27.92 -14.71 36.52
N GLY A 219 -28.18 -13.85 37.52
CA GLY A 219 -27.55 -13.94 38.85
C GLY A 219 -26.08 -13.53 38.92
N ARG A 220 -25.53 -12.94 37.85
CA ARG A 220 -24.14 -12.46 37.81
C ARG A 220 -24.09 -10.96 38.13
N LYS A 221 -23.30 -10.59 39.14
CA LYS A 221 -23.21 -9.21 39.65
C LYS A 221 -21.78 -8.66 39.55
N ASN A 222 -21.67 -7.36 39.28
CA ASN A 222 -20.42 -6.60 39.38
C ASN A 222 -20.05 -6.30 40.84
N PRO A 223 -18.82 -5.84 41.15
CA PRO A 223 -18.41 -5.45 42.50
C PRO A 223 -19.29 -4.39 43.16
N ASN A 224 -20.00 -3.58 42.37
CA ASN A 224 -20.96 -2.59 42.84
C ASN A 224 -22.36 -3.15 43.16
N GLY A 225 -22.58 -4.47 42.99
CA GLY A 225 -23.86 -5.13 43.24
C GLY A 225 -24.88 -5.07 42.09
N CYS A 226 -24.58 -4.36 40.99
CA CYS A 226 -25.44 -4.32 39.81
C CYS A 226 -25.29 -5.58 38.96
N ASP A 227 -26.32 -5.96 38.20
CA ASP A 227 -26.19 -7.03 37.20
C ASP A 227 -25.14 -6.67 36.15
N ILE A 228 -24.36 -7.65 35.70
CA ILE A 228 -23.41 -7.46 34.60
C ILE A 228 -24.17 -7.04 33.33
N LYS A 229 -23.54 -6.23 32.49
CA LYS A 229 -24.12 -5.68 31.27
C LYS A 229 -23.34 -6.11 30.04
N ALA A 230 -23.98 -5.92 28.89
CA ALA A 230 -23.44 -6.25 27.59
C ALA A 230 -24.03 -5.27 26.57
N THR A 231 -23.40 -5.21 25.40
CA THR A 231 -23.79 -4.38 24.27
C THR A 231 -24.21 -5.26 23.11
N TYR A 232 -25.36 -4.98 22.52
CA TYR A 232 -25.91 -5.75 21.41
C TYR A 232 -25.86 -4.91 20.14
N PHE A 233 -25.03 -5.31 19.16
CA PHE A 233 -24.97 -4.72 17.84
C PHE A 233 -25.97 -5.42 16.93
N ILE A 234 -27.16 -4.84 16.77
CA ILE A 234 -28.32 -5.53 16.19
C ILE A 234 -28.46 -5.24 14.71
N SER A 235 -28.53 -6.30 13.90
CA SER A 235 -28.93 -6.23 12.49
C SER A 235 -30.45 -6.37 12.34
N HIS A 236 -31.03 -5.71 11.34
CA HIS A 236 -32.50 -5.64 11.19
C HIS A 236 -33.13 -7.02 10.88
N LYS A 237 -32.52 -7.78 9.98
CA LYS A 237 -33.12 -8.98 9.40
C LYS A 237 -33.33 -10.07 10.46
N TYR A 238 -34.57 -10.56 10.59
CA TYR A 238 -34.96 -11.60 11.57
C TYR A 238 -34.92 -11.19 13.05
N THR A 239 -34.78 -9.89 13.36
CA THR A 239 -34.81 -9.39 14.74
C THR A 239 -36.22 -9.30 15.29
N ASN A 240 -36.41 -9.79 16.52
CA ASN A 240 -37.61 -9.60 17.32
C ASN A 240 -37.45 -8.35 18.21
N TYR A 241 -38.01 -7.22 17.76
CA TYR A 241 -37.90 -5.94 18.47
C TYR A 241 -38.54 -5.92 19.85
N SER A 242 -39.52 -6.78 20.14
CA SER A 242 -40.06 -6.92 21.51
C SER A 242 -39.00 -7.48 22.47
N ALA A 243 -38.19 -8.43 21.98
CA ALA A 243 -37.05 -8.95 22.74
C ALA A 243 -35.95 -7.90 22.90
N VAL A 244 -35.69 -7.10 21.87
CA VAL A 244 -34.75 -5.95 21.94
C VAL A 244 -35.19 -4.96 23.01
N GLN A 245 -36.47 -4.59 23.04
CA GLN A 245 -37.02 -3.70 24.05
C GLN A 245 -36.85 -4.26 25.47
N GLU A 246 -37.07 -5.56 25.66
CA GLU A 246 -36.86 -6.21 26.96
C GLU A 246 -35.38 -6.25 27.36
N THR A 247 -34.48 -6.50 26.41
CA THR A 247 -33.02 -6.44 26.63
C THR A 247 -32.58 -5.03 27.04
N ALA A 248 -33.08 -3.99 26.37
CA ALA A 248 -32.86 -2.59 26.75
C ALA A 248 -33.45 -2.27 28.13
N ARG A 249 -34.67 -2.76 28.44
CA ARG A 249 -35.32 -2.57 29.75
C ARG A 249 -34.52 -3.18 30.90
N LYS A 250 -33.79 -4.27 30.66
CA LYS A 250 -32.85 -4.87 31.63
C LYS A 250 -31.54 -4.09 31.78
N GLY A 251 -31.36 -3.02 31.01
CA GLY A 251 -30.23 -2.09 31.08
C GLY A 251 -29.03 -2.50 30.23
N HIS A 252 -29.19 -3.44 29.30
CA HIS A 252 -28.16 -3.72 28.29
C HIS A 252 -28.17 -2.61 27.23
N GLU A 253 -27.02 -2.37 26.62
CA GLU A 253 -26.87 -1.39 25.55
C GLU A 253 -27.33 -1.99 24.22
N ILE A 254 -28.05 -1.20 23.44
CA ILE A 254 -28.47 -1.56 22.08
C ILE A 254 -27.78 -0.62 21.09
N ALA A 255 -26.99 -1.21 20.21
CA ALA A 255 -26.26 -0.56 19.15
C ALA A 255 -26.69 -1.11 17.77
N VAL A 256 -26.30 -0.41 16.71
CA VAL A 256 -26.71 -0.74 15.34
C VAL A 256 -25.68 -1.62 14.63
N HIS A 257 -26.14 -2.62 13.88
CA HIS A 257 -25.30 -3.47 13.01
C HIS A 257 -25.92 -3.60 11.63
N SER A 258 -26.07 -2.45 10.97
CA SER A 258 -26.71 -2.29 9.65
C SER A 258 -28.18 -2.76 9.56
N ILE A 259 -28.79 -2.46 8.41
CA ILE A 259 -30.11 -2.98 8.03
C ILE A 259 -29.96 -4.24 7.15
N THR A 260 -28.99 -4.23 6.24
CA THR A 260 -28.77 -5.24 5.20
C THR A 260 -27.48 -6.01 5.42
#